data_AF-A0A7J5GYG8-F1
#
_entry.id   AF-A0A7J5GYG8-F1
#
_cell.length_a   1.000
_cell.length_b   1.000
_cell.length_c   1.000
_cell.angle_alpha   90.00
_cell.angle_beta   90.00
_cell.angle_gamma   90.00
#
_symmetry.space_group_name_H-M   'P 1'
#
loop_
_entity.id
_entity.type
_entity.pdbx_description
1 polymer ?
#
loop_
_entity_poly.entity_id
_entity_poly.type
_entity_poly.pdbx_seq_one_letter_code
_entity_poly.pdbx_strand_id
1 'polypeptide(L)'
;ISLLSPPPHHDIYSIEDLAQLIFDLKNVNPRAKISVKLVAESGVGTIAAGVAKAKADLIVISGAEGGTGASPASSIRYAGISPELGLSETQQTLVLNGLRGQVMLQVDGQLKTGRDIILMAMLGAEEFGFATSALIVLGCVMMRKCHQNTCPVGVATQNEELRKRFRGRSEYLVNFFTFLAQEVREYLAEIGVERLDDIIGRTDLIVRKLDDGIRKHQLISFDKLLARVDNEAAIRHVTDQQHGIDHVKDVEMLHAAAEAVENQKEISLEYTIANTDRACGAMLSGVIAAKYGEKGLPEHTLNVKFKGSAGQSFGAFLVPGVNFKLEGEANDYLGKGLSGGRIAVLPPVRSNFEAEKNTIAGNTLLYGATSGEVYINGRAGERFAVRNSGATAVVEGVGDHCCEYMTGGRVVVLGQTGRNFAAGMSGGVAYVWNRDGNFDYFCNMEMVELSLIEEASYRKELHELIRQHYLYTGSKLARTMLDDWPRYADQFIQVVPIEYKKVLQEEQMQKLQQKIAEMQRDY
;
A
#
# COMPACT_ATOMS: atom_id res chain seq x y z
N ILE A 1 -20.99 3.20 3.40
CA ILE A 1 -19.85 2.41 2.90
C ILE A 1 -18.85 2.05 4.00
N SER A 2 -18.82 0.77 4.41
CA SER A 2 -17.80 0.22 5.31
C SER A 2 -16.49 -0.03 4.54
N LEU A 3 -15.33 0.20 5.18
CA LEU A 3 -14.02 -0.08 4.59
C LEU A 3 -13.43 -1.34 5.21
N LEU A 4 -13.55 -2.45 4.49
CA LEU A 4 -12.83 -3.69 4.80
C LEU A 4 -11.63 -3.76 3.86
N SER A 5 -10.43 -3.68 4.43
CA SER A 5 -9.22 -3.84 3.63
C SER A 5 -9.08 -5.30 3.18
N PRO A 6 -8.52 -5.56 1.98
CA PRO A 6 -8.17 -6.92 1.58
C PRO A 6 -7.22 -7.53 2.61
N PRO A 7 -7.37 -8.83 2.95
CA PRO A 7 -6.44 -9.49 3.87
C PRO A 7 -4.98 -9.47 3.38
N PRO A 8 -4.67 -9.71 2.08
CA PRO A 8 -3.32 -9.58 1.57
C PRO A 8 -3.04 -8.18 1.00
N HIS A 9 -1.77 -7.82 0.96
CA HIS A 9 -1.27 -6.85 0.01
C HIS A 9 -1.25 -7.50 -1.38
N HIS A 10 -1.98 -6.94 -2.35
CA HIS A 10 -2.11 -7.55 -3.69
C HIS A 10 -0.84 -7.42 -4.55
N ASP A 11 0.18 -6.75 -4.02
CA ASP A 11 1.55 -6.64 -4.52
C ASP A 11 2.56 -7.39 -3.64
N ILE A 12 2.11 -8.30 -2.76
CA ILE A 12 2.96 -9.19 -1.96
C ILE A 12 2.32 -10.58 -1.90
N TYR A 13 2.68 -11.47 -2.84
CA TYR A 13 2.29 -12.88 -2.79
C TYR A 13 3.45 -13.81 -2.43
N SER A 14 4.65 -13.27 -2.35
CA SER A 14 5.89 -13.98 -2.12
C SER A 14 6.94 -13.07 -1.46
N ILE A 15 8.11 -13.62 -1.14
CA ILE A 15 9.19 -12.84 -0.52
C ILE A 15 9.87 -11.91 -1.52
N GLU A 16 9.93 -12.30 -2.78
CA GLU A 16 10.42 -11.51 -3.90
C GLU A 16 9.51 -10.32 -4.19
N ASP A 17 8.20 -10.48 -4.04
CA ASP A 17 7.25 -9.36 -4.15
C ASP A 17 7.42 -8.35 -3.00
N LEU A 18 7.65 -8.84 -1.78
CA LEU A 18 8.00 -7.97 -0.65
C LEU A 18 9.29 -7.19 -0.94
N ALA A 19 10.31 -7.87 -1.48
CA ALA A 19 11.55 -7.22 -1.88
C ALA A 19 11.30 -6.17 -2.97
N GLN A 20 10.39 -6.41 -3.91
CA GLN A 20 9.98 -5.43 -4.91
C GLN A 20 9.29 -4.22 -4.27
N LEU A 21 8.36 -4.41 -3.33
CA LEU A 21 7.74 -3.28 -2.63
C LEU A 21 8.76 -2.47 -1.83
N ILE A 22 9.69 -3.13 -1.11
CA ILE A 22 10.78 -2.43 -0.40
C ILE A 22 11.60 -1.60 -1.39
N PHE A 23 11.94 -2.18 -2.54
CA PHE A 23 12.64 -1.49 -3.61
C PHE A 23 11.84 -0.28 -4.15
N ASP A 24 10.54 -0.42 -4.41
CA ASP A 24 9.68 0.67 -4.85
C ASP A 24 9.65 1.83 -3.85
N LEU A 25 9.46 1.50 -2.56
CA LEU A 25 9.42 2.48 -1.47
C LEU A 25 10.75 3.21 -1.29
N LYS A 26 11.87 2.49 -1.44
CA LYS A 26 13.20 3.07 -1.35
C LYS A 26 13.54 3.93 -2.57
N ASN A 27 13.04 3.59 -3.75
CA ASN A 27 13.20 4.42 -4.93
C ASN A 27 12.44 5.75 -4.76
N VAL A 28 11.16 5.72 -4.39
CA VAL A 28 10.38 6.95 -4.21
C VAL A 28 10.85 7.80 -3.02
N ASN A 29 11.37 7.18 -1.96
CA ASN A 29 11.95 7.92 -0.84
C ASN A 29 13.25 7.26 -0.33
N PRO A 30 14.41 7.61 -0.92
CA PRO A 30 15.71 7.03 -0.56
C PRO A 30 16.11 7.26 0.91
N ARG A 31 15.55 8.29 1.56
CA ARG A 31 15.87 8.66 2.94
C ARG A 31 15.05 7.88 3.97
N ALA A 32 13.92 7.31 3.59
CA ALA A 32 13.04 6.59 4.51
C ALA A 32 13.63 5.25 4.92
N LYS A 33 13.46 4.88 6.19
CA LYS A 33 13.68 3.52 6.66
C LYS A 33 12.44 2.68 6.35
N ILE A 34 12.64 1.46 5.84
CA ILE A 34 11.55 0.56 5.49
C ILE A 34 11.36 -0.48 6.60
N SER A 35 10.19 -0.45 7.24
CA SER A 35 9.81 -1.38 8.30
C SER A 35 8.83 -2.43 7.79
N VAL A 36 9.06 -3.70 8.13
CA VAL A 36 8.09 -4.77 7.91
C VAL A 36 7.52 -5.21 9.24
N LYS A 37 6.21 -5.06 9.41
CA LYS A 37 5.49 -5.45 10.62
C LYS A 37 4.96 -6.88 10.50
N LEU A 38 5.50 -7.76 11.32
CA LEU A 38 5.10 -9.16 11.45
C LEU A 38 4.38 -9.38 12.77
N VAL A 39 3.48 -10.35 12.82
CA VAL A 39 2.88 -10.84 14.07
C VAL A 39 3.68 -12.04 14.54
N ALA A 40 3.91 -12.14 15.85
CA ALA A 40 4.56 -13.28 16.45
C ALA A 40 3.73 -14.54 16.18
N GLU A 41 4.37 -15.54 15.57
CA GLU A 41 3.90 -16.89 15.41
C GLU A 41 5.10 -17.84 15.29
N SER A 42 4.88 -19.14 15.48
CA SER A 42 5.93 -20.13 15.26
C SER A 42 6.39 -20.10 13.80
N GLY A 43 7.68 -19.94 13.54
CA GLY A 43 8.24 -19.83 12.19
C GLY A 43 8.52 -18.39 11.74
N VAL A 44 8.12 -17.38 12.52
CA VAL A 44 8.37 -15.97 12.21
C VAL A 44 9.85 -15.66 12.04
N GLY A 45 10.76 -16.38 12.69
CA GLY A 45 12.19 -16.18 12.53
C GLY A 45 12.69 -16.49 11.12
N THR A 46 12.10 -17.51 10.47
CA THR A 46 12.41 -17.85 9.06
C THR A 46 11.92 -16.76 8.12
N ILE A 47 10.72 -16.23 8.37
CA ILE A 47 10.15 -15.11 7.61
C ILE A 47 11.03 -13.87 7.79
N ALA A 48 11.43 -13.55 9.01
CA ALA A 48 12.31 -12.43 9.33
C ALA A 48 13.66 -12.50 8.61
N ALA A 49 14.24 -13.70 8.45
CA ALA A 49 15.44 -13.89 7.65
C ALA A 49 15.20 -13.57 6.15
N GLY A 50 14.05 -13.96 5.61
CA GLY A 50 13.61 -13.55 4.27
C GLY A 50 13.47 -12.04 4.15
N VAL A 51 12.81 -11.40 5.12
CA VAL A 51 12.59 -9.95 5.19
C VAL A 51 13.90 -9.18 5.24
N ALA A 52 14.88 -9.64 6.03
CA ALA A 52 16.22 -9.04 6.08
C ALA A 52 16.95 -9.17 4.74
N LYS A 53 16.82 -10.31 4.03
CA LYS A 53 17.37 -10.50 2.69
C LYS A 53 16.66 -9.65 1.63
N ALA A 54 15.37 -9.41 1.81
CA ALA A 54 14.55 -8.49 1.02
C ALA A 54 14.87 -6.99 1.29
N LYS A 55 15.88 -6.70 2.11
CA LYS A 55 16.43 -5.37 2.37
C LYS A 55 15.57 -4.46 3.26
N ALA A 56 14.69 -5.00 4.08
CA ALA A 56 14.04 -4.19 5.12
C ALA A 56 15.09 -3.63 6.09
N ASP A 57 14.91 -2.39 6.54
CA ASP A 57 15.79 -1.75 7.53
C ASP A 57 15.37 -2.12 8.97
N LEU A 58 14.06 -2.32 9.19
CA LEU A 58 13.45 -2.58 10.49
C LEU A 58 12.46 -3.74 10.40
N ILE A 59 12.48 -4.64 11.38
CA ILE A 59 11.47 -5.70 11.54
C ILE A 59 10.73 -5.46 12.85
N VAL A 60 9.41 -5.35 12.78
CA VAL A 60 8.56 -5.23 13.97
C VAL A 60 7.96 -6.59 14.28
N ILE A 61 8.15 -7.10 15.49
CA ILE A 61 7.48 -8.31 15.99
C ILE A 61 6.35 -7.89 16.94
N SER A 62 5.12 -8.14 16.54
CA SER A 62 3.93 -7.81 17.31
C SER A 62 3.37 -9.00 18.06
N GLY A 63 3.16 -8.84 19.36
CA GLY A 63 2.47 -9.84 20.18
C GLY A 63 0.96 -9.94 19.90
N ALA A 64 0.38 -11.12 20.16
CA ALA A 64 -1.05 -11.37 20.04
C ALA A 64 -1.93 -10.46 20.91
N GLU A 65 -1.38 -9.93 22.01
CA GLU A 65 -2.09 -9.01 22.91
C GLU A 65 -2.23 -7.57 22.39
N GLY A 66 -1.81 -7.28 21.15
CA GLY A 66 -1.97 -5.98 20.48
C GLY A 66 -3.39 -5.42 20.55
N GLY A 67 -3.50 -4.08 20.62
CA GLY A 67 -4.79 -3.39 20.60
C GLY A 67 -5.38 -3.27 19.19
N THR A 68 -6.71 -3.24 19.07
CA THR A 68 -7.42 -2.98 17.80
C THR A 68 -8.67 -2.15 18.03
N GLY A 69 -9.01 -1.29 17.05
CA GLY A 69 -10.25 -0.52 17.04
C GLY A 69 -11.47 -1.37 16.67
N ALA A 70 -11.30 -2.35 15.78
CA ALA A 70 -12.33 -3.27 15.32
C ALA A 70 -11.68 -4.57 14.79
N SER A 71 -12.10 -5.72 15.31
CA SER A 71 -11.67 -7.04 14.85
C SER A 71 -12.67 -8.09 15.31
N PRO A 72 -12.81 -9.22 14.59
CA PRO A 72 -13.53 -10.38 15.10
C PRO A 72 -12.99 -10.82 16.46
N ALA A 73 -13.89 -11.18 17.36
CA ALA A 73 -13.52 -11.64 18.70
C ALA A 73 -12.70 -12.95 18.66
N SER A 74 -12.94 -13.79 17.66
CA SER A 74 -12.15 -15.00 17.42
C SER A 74 -10.68 -14.67 17.17
N SER A 75 -10.38 -13.71 16.29
CA SER A 75 -9.01 -13.29 15.98
C SER A 75 -8.30 -12.73 17.21
N ILE A 76 -8.98 -11.88 18.00
CA ILE A 76 -8.42 -11.30 19.24
C ILE A 76 -8.04 -12.38 20.27
N ARG A 77 -8.76 -13.51 20.28
CA ARG A 77 -8.58 -14.57 21.28
C ARG A 77 -7.65 -15.68 20.84
N TYR A 78 -7.56 -15.96 19.54
CA TYR A 78 -7.01 -17.22 19.04
C TYR A 78 -5.97 -17.06 17.91
N ALA A 79 -5.61 -15.84 17.49
CA ALA A 79 -4.59 -15.61 16.47
C ALA A 79 -3.33 -14.95 17.06
N GLY A 80 -2.16 -15.47 16.69
CA GLY A 80 -0.84 -15.01 17.15
C GLY A 80 -0.38 -15.66 18.47
N ILE A 81 0.88 -15.40 18.84
CA ILE A 81 1.49 -15.80 20.13
C ILE A 81 2.12 -14.60 20.86
N SER A 82 2.73 -14.85 22.02
CA SER A 82 3.37 -13.80 22.82
C SER A 82 4.58 -13.19 22.10
N PRO A 83 4.86 -11.90 22.32
CA PRO A 83 5.97 -11.20 21.68
C PRO A 83 7.32 -11.78 22.09
N GLU A 84 7.47 -12.31 23.32
CA GLU A 84 8.73 -12.92 23.77
C GLU A 84 9.15 -14.07 22.87
N LEU A 85 8.20 -14.95 22.52
CA LEU A 85 8.48 -16.12 21.70
C LEU A 85 8.89 -15.72 20.28
N GLY A 86 8.10 -14.85 19.63
CA GLY A 86 8.41 -14.40 18.28
C GLY A 86 9.69 -13.57 18.18
N LEU A 87 9.94 -12.71 19.17
CA LEU A 87 11.15 -11.86 19.21
C LEU A 87 12.40 -12.72 19.41
N SER A 88 12.37 -13.66 20.36
CA SER A 88 13.49 -14.55 20.60
C SER A 88 13.79 -15.45 19.40
N GLU A 89 12.76 -16.05 18.77
CA GLU A 89 12.93 -16.84 17.55
C GLU A 89 13.55 -16.02 16.41
N THR A 90 13.09 -14.77 16.25
CA THR A 90 13.62 -13.83 15.26
C THR A 90 15.07 -13.47 15.53
N GLN A 91 15.39 -13.09 16.78
CA GLN A 91 16.74 -12.80 17.24
C GLN A 91 17.69 -13.97 16.94
N GLN A 92 17.34 -15.16 17.41
CA GLN A 92 18.16 -16.37 17.25
C GLN A 92 18.36 -16.71 15.77
N THR A 93 17.29 -16.68 14.96
CA THR A 93 17.38 -17.03 13.55
C THR A 93 18.23 -16.04 12.76
N LEU A 94 18.08 -14.73 13.01
CA LEU A 94 18.87 -13.71 12.33
C LEU A 94 20.35 -13.77 12.71
N VAL A 95 20.67 -14.04 13.98
CA VAL A 95 22.06 -14.22 14.45
C VAL A 95 22.66 -15.48 13.83
N LEU A 96 21.93 -16.59 13.82
CA LEU A 96 22.36 -17.85 13.21
C LEU A 96 22.72 -17.70 11.72
N ASN A 97 22.00 -16.84 11.00
CA ASN A 97 22.21 -16.59 9.57
C ASN A 97 23.16 -15.42 9.27
N GLY A 98 23.74 -14.76 10.29
CA GLY A 98 24.60 -13.58 10.10
C GLY A 98 23.87 -12.34 9.54
N LEU A 99 22.54 -12.28 9.67
CA LEU A 99 21.69 -11.21 9.14
C LEU A 99 21.36 -10.14 10.19
N ARG A 100 21.46 -10.48 11.48
CA ARG A 100 21.01 -9.62 12.58
C ARG A 100 21.67 -8.24 12.62
N GLY A 101 22.91 -8.14 12.15
CA GLY A 101 23.65 -6.86 12.07
C GLY A 101 23.06 -5.84 11.09
N GLN A 102 22.25 -6.30 10.12
CA GLN A 102 21.74 -5.49 9.02
C GLN A 102 20.32 -4.94 9.24
N VAL A 103 19.64 -5.40 10.30
CA VAL A 103 18.25 -5.01 10.58
C VAL A 103 18.10 -4.62 12.03
N MET A 104 17.30 -3.61 12.27
CA MET A 104 16.84 -3.27 13.62
C MET A 104 15.62 -4.12 13.98
N LEU A 105 15.49 -4.51 15.24
CA LEU A 105 14.29 -5.20 15.75
C LEU A 105 13.47 -4.27 16.65
N GLN A 106 12.20 -4.08 16.30
CA GLN A 106 11.21 -3.42 17.13
C GLN A 106 10.22 -4.46 17.67
N VAL A 107 9.71 -4.25 18.87
CA VAL A 107 8.65 -5.10 19.44
C VAL A 107 7.49 -4.26 19.97
N ASP A 108 6.26 -4.74 19.77
CA ASP A 108 5.07 -4.22 20.43
C ASP A 108 4.19 -5.35 20.97
N GLY A 109 3.25 -5.02 21.86
CA GLY A 109 2.39 -5.99 22.53
C GLY A 109 2.20 -5.66 24.01
N GLN A 110 1.25 -4.77 24.31
CA GLN A 110 0.90 -4.36 25.69
C GLN A 110 2.06 -3.96 26.61
N LEU A 111 3.18 -3.46 26.07
CA LEU A 111 4.29 -2.94 26.88
C LEU A 111 3.80 -1.76 27.74
N LYS A 112 4.11 -1.80 29.03
CA LYS A 112 3.57 -0.85 30.03
C LYS A 112 4.61 -0.29 30.98
N THR A 113 5.72 -1.00 31.18
CA THR A 113 6.70 -0.70 32.23
C THR A 113 8.12 -0.68 31.69
N GLY A 114 9.04 -0.03 32.41
CA GLY A 114 10.46 -0.08 32.13
C GLY A 114 11.01 -1.52 32.20
N ARG A 115 10.45 -2.36 33.08
CA ARG A 115 10.80 -3.79 33.15
C ARG A 115 10.47 -4.55 31.86
N ASP A 116 9.32 -4.26 31.25
CA ASP A 116 8.95 -4.88 29.97
C ASP A 116 9.98 -4.54 28.88
N ILE A 117 10.40 -3.27 28.82
CA ILE A 117 11.45 -2.80 27.90
C ILE A 117 12.76 -3.55 28.14
N ILE A 118 13.22 -3.66 29.38
CA ILE A 118 14.47 -4.34 29.73
C ILE A 118 14.45 -5.81 29.31
N LEU A 119 13.35 -6.52 29.61
CA LEU A 119 13.21 -7.93 29.22
C LEU A 119 13.21 -8.11 27.71
N MET A 120 12.47 -7.27 26.99
CA MET A 120 12.43 -7.31 25.53
C MET A 120 13.78 -6.94 24.90
N ALA A 121 14.51 -5.99 25.49
CA ALA A 121 15.87 -5.67 25.07
C ALA A 121 16.79 -6.88 25.18
N MET A 122 16.78 -7.56 26.33
CA MET A 122 17.55 -8.79 26.56
C MET A 122 17.16 -9.92 25.60
N LEU A 123 15.91 -9.97 25.14
CA LEU A 123 15.45 -10.92 24.11
C LEU A 123 15.82 -10.50 22.68
N GLY A 124 16.33 -9.28 22.46
CA GLY A 124 16.91 -8.84 21.18
C GLY A 124 16.30 -7.58 20.57
N ALA A 125 15.31 -6.95 21.20
CA ALA A 125 14.70 -5.71 20.68
C ALA A 125 15.61 -4.48 20.90
N GLU A 126 15.55 -3.55 19.96
CA GLU A 126 16.22 -2.25 19.98
C GLU A 126 15.21 -1.10 20.08
N GLU A 127 13.99 -1.30 19.58
CA GLU A 127 12.89 -0.35 19.67
C GLU A 127 11.63 -0.97 20.29
N PHE A 128 10.80 -0.12 20.90
CA PHE A 128 9.64 -0.54 21.71
C PHE A 128 8.40 0.27 21.31
N GLY A 129 7.39 -0.40 20.79
CA GLY A 129 6.14 0.20 20.34
C GLY A 129 5.08 0.28 21.44
N PHE A 130 4.47 1.46 21.60
CA PHE A 130 3.41 1.71 22.58
C PHE A 130 2.15 2.25 21.92
N ALA A 131 1.03 1.56 22.11
CA ALA A 131 -0.27 1.99 21.61
C ALA A 131 -1.29 2.12 22.75
N THR A 132 -1.74 1.00 23.33
CA THR A 132 -2.80 1.01 24.37
C THR A 132 -2.42 1.85 25.59
N SER A 133 -1.20 1.72 26.10
CA SER A 133 -0.71 2.51 27.25
C SER A 133 -0.73 4.02 26.94
N ALA A 134 -0.30 4.41 25.73
CA ALA A 134 -0.37 5.80 25.27
C ALA A 134 -1.83 6.30 25.14
N LEU A 135 -2.74 5.47 24.63
CA LEU A 135 -4.17 5.81 24.58
C LEU A 135 -4.78 5.99 25.98
N ILE A 136 -4.38 5.17 26.96
CA ILE A 136 -4.82 5.31 28.37
C ILE A 136 -4.34 6.64 28.95
N VAL A 137 -3.06 6.99 28.74
CA VAL A 137 -2.48 8.27 29.15
C VAL A 137 -3.23 9.46 28.54
N LEU A 138 -3.73 9.32 27.30
CA LEU A 138 -4.57 10.32 26.63
C LEU A 138 -6.05 10.31 27.08
N GLY A 139 -6.44 9.42 28.00
CA GLY A 139 -7.77 9.38 28.62
C GLY A 139 -8.64 8.19 28.24
N CYS A 140 -8.12 7.18 27.52
CA CYS A 140 -8.86 5.94 27.29
C CYS A 140 -9.18 5.24 28.62
N VAL A 141 -10.47 5.02 28.87
CA VAL A 141 -10.99 4.33 30.06
C VAL A 141 -11.24 2.84 29.84
N MET A 142 -10.67 2.26 28.78
CA MET A 142 -10.77 0.83 28.44
C MET A 142 -12.21 0.29 28.32
N MET A 143 -13.14 1.11 27.79
CA MET A 143 -14.54 0.72 27.58
C MET A 143 -14.74 -0.37 26.51
N ARG A 144 -13.77 -0.55 25.61
CA ARG A 144 -13.80 -1.57 24.52
C ARG A 144 -14.99 -1.45 23.54
N LYS A 145 -15.46 -0.23 23.30
CA LYS A 145 -16.50 0.11 22.31
C LYS A 145 -15.98 0.93 21.11
N CYS A 146 -14.69 0.81 20.80
CA CYS A 146 -14.04 1.57 19.74
C CYS A 146 -14.76 1.41 18.38
N HIS A 147 -15.16 0.18 18.03
CA HIS A 147 -15.88 -0.16 16.80
C HIS A 147 -17.31 0.40 16.70
N GLN A 148 -17.88 0.91 17.80
CA GLN A 148 -19.27 1.41 17.82
C GLN A 148 -19.37 2.92 17.57
N ASN A 149 -18.25 3.62 17.37
CA ASN A 149 -18.22 5.07 17.24
C ASN A 149 -18.76 5.84 18.48
N THR A 150 -18.86 5.19 19.64
CA THR A 150 -19.47 5.72 20.87
C THR A 150 -18.47 5.96 22.01
N CYS A 151 -17.22 6.26 21.69
CA CYS A 151 -16.19 6.49 22.70
C CYS A 151 -16.57 7.65 23.64
N PRO A 152 -16.72 7.42 24.95
CA PRO A 152 -17.27 8.43 25.87
C PRO A 152 -16.32 9.60 26.14
N VAL A 153 -15.03 9.40 25.83
CA VAL A 153 -13.91 10.31 26.11
C VAL A 153 -13.28 10.87 24.84
N GLY A 154 -13.93 10.70 23.69
CA GLY A 154 -13.48 11.32 22.43
C GLY A 154 -12.19 10.75 21.83
N VAL A 155 -11.72 9.58 22.29
CA VAL A 155 -10.47 8.95 21.78
C VAL A 155 -10.70 8.21 20.46
N ALA A 156 -11.63 7.25 20.42
CA ALA A 156 -11.89 6.39 19.26
C ALA A 156 -13.31 6.60 18.71
N THR A 157 -13.56 7.78 18.15
CA THR A 157 -14.86 8.16 17.59
C THR A 157 -14.69 9.28 16.55
N GLN A 158 -15.49 9.23 15.49
CA GLN A 158 -15.66 10.30 14.50
C GLN A 158 -16.89 11.16 14.77
N ASN A 159 -17.71 10.83 15.78
CA ASN A 159 -18.85 11.66 16.18
C ASN A 159 -18.36 12.99 16.78
N GLU A 160 -18.78 14.10 16.20
CA GLU A 160 -18.30 15.45 16.58
C GLU A 160 -18.58 15.79 18.05
N GLU A 161 -19.78 15.46 18.57
CA GLU A 161 -20.14 15.74 19.96
C GLU A 161 -19.33 14.91 20.96
N LEU A 162 -18.98 13.68 20.60
CA LEU A 162 -18.12 12.83 21.42
C LEU A 162 -16.65 13.25 21.33
N ARG A 163 -16.17 13.69 20.16
CA ARG A 163 -14.80 14.21 19.97
C ARG A 163 -14.53 15.44 20.83
N LYS A 164 -15.52 16.32 21.05
CA LYS A 164 -15.42 17.47 21.98
C LYS A 164 -15.07 17.05 23.42
N ARG A 165 -15.25 15.78 23.78
CA ARG A 165 -14.93 15.24 25.11
C ARG A 165 -13.47 14.83 25.28
N PHE A 166 -12.66 14.85 24.21
CA PHE A 166 -11.24 14.52 24.27
C PHE A 166 -10.48 15.55 25.10
N ARG A 167 -9.76 15.08 26.14
CA ARG A 167 -8.96 15.91 27.05
C ARG A 167 -7.48 15.55 27.07
N GLY A 168 -7.05 14.63 26.20
CA GLY A 168 -5.66 14.21 26.11
C GLY A 168 -4.76 15.36 25.68
N ARG A 169 -3.55 15.42 26.25
CA ARG A 169 -2.53 16.44 25.97
C ARG A 169 -1.20 15.77 25.69
N SER A 170 -0.41 16.38 24.81
CA SER A 170 0.94 15.89 24.46
C SER A 170 1.85 15.73 25.68
N GLU A 171 1.72 16.63 26.64
CA GLU A 171 2.49 16.70 27.88
C GLU A 171 2.30 15.44 28.73
N TYR A 172 1.12 14.81 28.66
CA TYR A 172 0.87 13.55 29.37
C TYR A 172 1.68 12.41 28.78
N LEU A 173 1.81 12.35 27.45
CA LEU A 173 2.66 11.37 26.79
C LEU A 173 4.14 11.63 27.07
N VAL A 174 4.58 12.89 27.03
CA VAL A 174 5.96 13.27 27.38
C VAL A 174 6.30 12.80 28.79
N ASN A 175 5.44 13.07 29.77
CA ASN A 175 5.63 12.61 31.14
C ASN A 175 5.65 11.09 31.25
N PHE A 176 4.72 10.40 30.60
CA PHE A 176 4.67 8.93 30.59
C PHE A 176 5.96 8.31 30.06
N PHE A 177 6.45 8.75 28.91
CA PHE A 177 7.70 8.25 28.35
C PHE A 177 8.93 8.66 29.15
N THR A 178 8.91 9.84 29.79
CA THR A 178 9.97 10.26 30.72
C THR A 178 10.05 9.33 31.93
N PHE A 179 8.90 8.96 32.52
CA PHE A 179 8.86 8.00 33.63
C PHE A 179 9.31 6.60 33.22
N LEU A 180 8.88 6.12 32.04
CA LEU A 180 9.37 4.85 31.50
C LEU A 180 10.89 4.85 31.30
N ALA A 181 11.44 5.91 30.71
CA ALA A 181 12.88 6.03 30.49
C ALA A 181 13.67 6.12 31.81
N GLN A 182 13.11 6.78 32.83
CA GLN A 182 13.68 6.80 34.18
C GLN A 182 13.71 5.39 34.79
N GLU A 183 12.61 4.64 34.72
CA GLU A 183 12.53 3.26 35.23
C GLU A 183 13.52 2.33 34.49
N VAL A 184 13.65 2.46 33.16
CA VAL A 184 14.65 1.73 32.38
C VAL A 184 16.07 2.01 32.89
N ARG A 185 16.40 3.28 33.14
CA ARG A 185 17.72 3.67 33.66
C ARG A 185 17.99 3.13 35.07
N GLU A 186 16.97 3.04 35.91
CA GLU A 186 17.08 2.44 37.24
C GLU A 186 17.43 0.94 37.14
N TYR A 187 16.78 0.20 36.25
CA TYR A 187 17.13 -1.20 35.99
C TYR A 187 18.53 -1.38 35.37
N LEU A 188 18.94 -0.52 34.44
CA LEU A 188 20.29 -0.55 33.87
C LEU A 188 21.35 -0.36 34.97
N ALA A 189 21.12 0.58 35.88
CA ALA A 189 21.99 0.81 37.03
C ALA A 189 22.02 -0.40 38.00
N GLU A 190 20.88 -1.06 38.24
CA GLU A 190 20.81 -2.28 39.06
C GLU A 190 21.58 -3.46 38.43
N ILE A 191 21.52 -3.60 37.09
CA ILE A 191 22.27 -4.60 36.33
C ILE A 191 23.78 -4.26 36.31
N GLY A 192 24.14 -2.98 36.43
CA GLY A 192 25.53 -2.50 36.41
C GLY A 192 26.02 -2.09 35.02
N VAL A 193 25.14 -1.61 34.14
CA VAL A 193 25.46 -1.12 32.79
C VAL A 193 24.97 0.32 32.58
N GLU A 194 25.57 1.04 31.62
CA GLU A 194 25.22 2.44 31.36
C GLU A 194 24.31 2.62 30.15
N ARG A 195 24.35 1.70 29.18
CA ARG A 195 23.61 1.82 27.91
C ARG A 195 22.66 0.66 27.73
N LEU A 196 21.50 0.94 27.12
CA LEU A 196 20.55 -0.11 26.73
C LEU A 196 21.21 -1.10 25.75
N ASP A 197 22.03 -0.59 24.82
CA ASP A 197 22.79 -1.39 23.85
C ASP A 197 23.64 -2.49 24.49
N ASP A 198 24.08 -2.32 25.74
CA ASP A 198 24.95 -3.26 26.45
C ASP A 198 24.21 -4.55 26.87
N ILE A 199 22.88 -4.51 26.90
CA ILE A 199 22.03 -5.66 27.30
C ILE A 199 21.24 -6.26 26.14
N ILE A 200 21.30 -5.68 24.94
CA ILE A 200 20.50 -6.16 23.81
C ILE A 200 20.93 -7.57 23.42
N GLY A 201 19.97 -8.51 23.40
CA GLY A 201 20.22 -9.92 23.10
C GLY A 201 20.98 -10.69 24.19
N ARG A 202 21.21 -10.09 25.37
CA ARG A 202 21.90 -10.72 26.52
C ARG A 202 20.92 -11.50 27.39
N THR A 203 20.37 -12.58 26.85
CA THR A 203 19.45 -13.47 27.57
C THR A 203 20.10 -14.16 28.78
N ASP A 204 21.43 -14.20 28.86
CA ASP A 204 22.18 -14.69 30.03
C ASP A 204 21.96 -13.86 31.30
N LEU A 205 21.48 -12.62 31.17
CA LEU A 205 21.12 -11.76 32.30
C LEU A 205 19.72 -12.08 32.86
N ILE A 206 18.93 -12.91 32.17
CA ILE A 206 17.58 -13.29 32.61
C ILE A 206 17.67 -14.51 33.52
N VAL A 207 17.41 -14.30 34.81
CA VAL A 207 17.35 -15.37 35.80
C VAL A 207 15.90 -15.74 36.10
N ARG A 208 15.56 -17.02 35.92
CA ARG A 208 14.24 -17.56 36.31
C ARG A 208 14.10 -17.50 37.83
N LYS A 209 12.94 -17.01 38.31
CA LYS A 209 12.60 -17.10 39.73
C LYS A 209 12.60 -18.57 40.18
N LEU A 210 13.00 -18.79 41.44
CA LEU A 210 12.93 -20.10 42.07
C LEU A 210 11.51 -20.66 42.03
N ASP A 211 11.40 -21.99 42.06
CA ASP A 211 10.13 -22.70 42.10
C ASP A 211 9.24 -22.19 43.24
N ASP A 212 8.02 -21.82 42.89
CA ASP A 212 7.00 -21.32 43.82
C ASP A 212 6.10 -22.45 44.35
N GLY A 213 6.40 -23.71 44.01
CA GLY A 213 5.66 -24.89 44.41
C GLY A 213 4.39 -25.14 43.58
N ILE A 214 4.14 -24.33 42.55
CA ILE A 214 2.95 -24.47 41.70
C ILE A 214 3.26 -25.45 40.56
N ARG A 215 2.69 -26.65 40.65
CA ARG A 215 2.88 -27.74 39.67
C ARG A 215 2.74 -27.31 38.20
N LYS A 216 1.82 -26.40 37.88
CA LYS A 216 1.63 -25.93 36.49
C LYS A 216 2.84 -25.14 35.96
N HIS A 217 3.52 -24.36 36.81
CA HIS A 217 4.69 -23.57 36.42
C HIS A 217 5.90 -24.46 36.15
N GLN A 218 6.00 -25.59 36.87
CA GLN A 218 7.05 -26.59 36.67
C GLN A 218 6.96 -27.28 35.29
N LEU A 219 5.80 -27.25 34.64
CA LEU A 219 5.62 -27.82 33.29
C LEU A 219 6.17 -26.92 32.16
N ILE A 220 6.56 -25.68 32.47
CA ILE A 220 7.04 -24.70 31.49
C ILE A 220 8.57 -24.66 31.51
N SER A 221 9.17 -24.85 30.34
CA SER A 221 10.60 -24.59 30.10
C SER A 221 10.77 -23.30 29.29
N PHE A 222 11.76 -22.51 29.70
CA PHE A 222 12.18 -21.28 29.01
C PHE A 222 13.49 -21.47 28.24
N ASP A 223 14.01 -22.69 28.17
CA ASP A 223 15.36 -22.94 27.64
C ASP A 223 15.49 -22.51 26.19
N LYS A 224 14.45 -22.78 25.36
CA LYS A 224 14.41 -22.32 23.97
C LYS A 224 14.28 -20.80 23.84
N LEU A 225 13.52 -20.17 24.75
CA LEU A 225 13.33 -18.72 24.74
C LEU A 225 14.62 -17.99 25.11
N LEU A 226 15.39 -18.53 26.06
CA LEU A 226 16.60 -17.91 26.58
C LEU A 226 17.88 -18.40 25.90
N ALA A 227 17.78 -19.36 24.98
CA ALA A 227 18.93 -19.86 24.24
C ALA A 227 19.67 -18.73 23.51
N ARG A 228 21.00 -18.74 23.61
CA ARG A 228 21.88 -17.89 22.82
C ARG A 228 22.47 -18.70 21.69
N VAL A 229 22.56 -18.08 20.52
CA VAL A 229 23.36 -18.61 19.42
C VAL A 229 24.80 -18.22 19.68
N ASP A 230 25.67 -19.22 19.87
CA ASP A 230 27.10 -19.02 20.12
C ASP A 230 27.84 -18.96 18.78
N ASN A 231 27.91 -17.77 18.20
CA ASN A 231 28.68 -17.47 17.00
C ASN A 231 29.24 -16.04 17.04
N GLU A 232 30.10 -15.67 16.09
CA GLU A 232 30.69 -14.32 16.00
C GLU A 232 29.76 -13.28 15.36
N ALA A 233 28.50 -13.62 15.06
CA ALA A 233 27.59 -12.70 14.39
C ALA A 233 27.12 -11.58 15.34
N ALA A 234 26.82 -10.42 14.76
CA ALA A 234 26.25 -9.31 15.52
C ALA A 234 24.91 -9.70 16.14
N ILE A 235 24.69 -9.31 17.40
CA ILE A 235 23.44 -9.56 18.14
C ILE A 235 22.47 -8.37 18.12
N ARG A 236 22.87 -7.26 17.50
CA ARG A 236 22.10 -6.02 17.33
C ARG A 236 22.41 -5.36 15.99
N HIS A 237 21.68 -4.31 15.62
CA HIS A 237 21.94 -3.57 14.39
C HIS A 237 23.28 -2.82 14.50
N VAL A 238 24.13 -3.00 13.49
CA VAL A 238 25.47 -2.38 13.42
C VAL A 238 25.82 -1.87 12.02
N THR A 239 25.03 -2.19 10.99
CA THR A 239 25.32 -1.81 9.61
C THR A 239 24.02 -1.61 8.84
N ASP A 240 23.88 -0.48 8.15
CA ASP A 240 22.71 -0.19 7.33
C ASP A 240 22.64 -1.10 6.08
N GLN A 241 21.42 -1.37 5.62
CA GLN A 241 21.17 -2.10 4.37
C GLN A 241 21.71 -1.35 3.14
N GLN A 242 22.24 -2.12 2.20
CA GLN A 242 22.52 -1.67 0.84
C GLN A 242 21.35 -2.02 -0.07
N HIS A 243 20.60 -1.01 -0.47
CA HIS A 243 19.32 -1.14 -1.19
C HIS A 243 19.47 -1.23 -2.72
N GLY A 244 20.65 -0.95 -3.26
CA GLY A 244 20.93 -1.11 -4.70
C GLY A 244 20.21 -0.10 -5.60
N ILE A 245 19.94 1.11 -5.10
CA ILE A 245 19.21 2.15 -5.83
C ILE A 245 20.12 3.15 -6.56
N ASP A 246 21.45 3.09 -6.38
CA ASP A 246 22.39 4.08 -6.92
C ASP A 246 22.55 4.01 -8.44
N HIS A 247 22.10 2.93 -9.06
CA HIS A 247 22.29 2.64 -10.49
C HIS A 247 20.96 2.35 -11.22
N VAL A 248 19.82 2.76 -10.65
CA VAL A 248 18.53 2.63 -11.34
C VAL A 248 18.42 3.62 -12.49
N LYS A 249 17.56 3.31 -13.47
CA LYS A 249 17.28 4.17 -14.63
C LYS A 249 16.91 5.60 -14.23
N ASP A 250 16.20 5.76 -13.13
CA ASP A 250 15.78 7.08 -12.64
C ASP A 250 16.94 8.01 -12.30
N VAL A 251 18.12 7.50 -11.92
CA VAL A 251 19.30 8.34 -11.65
C VAL A 251 19.74 9.07 -12.92
N GLU A 252 19.79 8.35 -14.04
CA GLU A 252 20.07 8.93 -15.36
C GLU A 252 18.95 9.90 -15.78
N MET A 253 17.69 9.48 -15.62
CA MET A 253 16.53 10.28 -16.00
C MET A 253 16.44 11.59 -15.19
N LEU A 254 16.76 11.58 -13.90
CA LEU A 254 16.80 12.77 -13.04
C LEU A 254 17.84 13.77 -13.51
N HIS A 255 19.05 13.31 -13.87
CA HIS A 255 20.07 14.20 -14.43
C HIS A 255 19.60 14.85 -15.73
N ALA A 256 18.99 14.08 -16.64
CA ALA A 256 18.47 14.61 -17.90
C ALA A 256 17.23 15.50 -17.72
N ALA A 257 16.43 15.27 -16.67
CA ALA A 257 15.22 16.02 -16.35
C ALA A 257 15.47 17.23 -15.43
N ALA A 258 16.73 17.58 -15.12
CA ALA A 258 17.05 18.65 -14.17
C ALA A 258 16.34 19.99 -14.50
N GLU A 259 16.30 20.40 -15.78
CA GLU A 259 15.59 21.64 -16.17
C GLU A 259 14.06 21.55 -16.03
N ALA A 260 13.48 20.36 -16.18
CA ALA A 260 12.05 20.14 -15.93
C ALA A 260 11.74 20.21 -14.42
N VAL A 261 12.59 19.61 -13.59
CA VAL A 261 12.43 19.57 -12.13
C VAL A 261 12.79 20.91 -11.47
N GLU A 262 13.75 21.66 -12.03
CA GLU A 262 14.19 22.94 -11.47
C GLU A 262 13.37 24.13 -11.97
N ASN A 263 13.13 24.18 -13.27
CA ASN A 263 12.58 25.36 -13.94
C ASN A 263 11.21 25.09 -14.58
N GLN A 264 10.62 23.91 -14.39
CA GLN A 264 9.34 23.51 -14.98
C GLN A 264 9.31 23.64 -16.51
N LYS A 265 10.47 23.49 -17.16
CA LYS A 265 10.60 23.52 -18.62
C LYS A 265 10.13 22.21 -19.23
N GLU A 266 9.48 22.31 -20.38
CA GLU A 266 9.12 21.14 -21.17
C GLU A 266 10.38 20.41 -21.67
N ILE A 267 10.49 19.13 -21.30
CA ILE A 267 11.59 18.23 -21.68
C ILE A 267 11.01 16.94 -22.25
N SER A 268 11.60 16.48 -23.36
CA SER A 268 11.31 15.19 -23.97
C SER A 268 12.54 14.30 -23.96
N LEU A 269 12.39 13.06 -23.47
CA LEU A 269 13.46 12.08 -23.34
C LEU A 269 13.08 10.77 -24.04
N GLU A 270 14.08 10.00 -24.46
CA GLU A 270 13.88 8.68 -25.07
C GLU A 270 14.93 7.70 -24.53
N TYR A 271 14.47 6.54 -24.05
CA TYR A 271 15.31 5.50 -23.45
C TYR A 271 14.97 4.11 -23.98
N THR A 272 15.96 3.22 -23.93
CA THR A 272 15.71 1.77 -23.97
C THR A 272 15.47 1.25 -22.56
N ILE A 273 14.56 0.28 -22.43
CA ILE A 273 14.19 -0.32 -21.15
C ILE A 273 14.20 -1.85 -21.25
N ALA A 274 14.71 -2.51 -20.21
CA ALA A 274 14.70 -3.95 -20.05
C ALA A 274 13.94 -4.37 -18.79
N ASN A 275 13.53 -5.64 -18.71
CA ASN A 275 12.73 -6.14 -17.58
C ASN A 275 13.46 -6.05 -16.22
N THR A 276 14.77 -5.84 -16.24
CA THR A 276 15.62 -5.56 -15.07
C THR A 276 15.50 -4.12 -14.57
N ASP A 277 15.04 -3.19 -15.41
CA ASP A 277 14.77 -1.80 -15.06
C ASP A 277 13.42 -1.71 -14.33
N ARG A 278 13.45 -1.91 -13.01
CA ARG A 278 12.28 -1.95 -12.12
C ARG A 278 12.03 -0.58 -11.48
N ALA A 279 10.79 -0.33 -11.07
CA ALA A 279 10.36 0.90 -10.41
C ALA A 279 10.68 2.21 -11.17
N CYS A 280 10.85 2.12 -12.50
CA CYS A 280 11.20 3.28 -13.32
C CYS A 280 10.13 4.37 -13.18
N GLY A 281 10.54 5.59 -12.84
CA GLY A 281 9.69 6.74 -12.55
C GLY A 281 9.43 7.00 -11.06
N ALA A 282 9.66 6.03 -10.18
CA ALA A 282 9.36 6.18 -8.75
C ALA A 282 10.28 7.20 -8.06
N MET A 283 11.60 7.13 -8.30
CA MET A 283 12.56 8.04 -7.69
C MET A 283 12.43 9.45 -8.27
N LEU A 284 12.23 9.56 -9.59
CA LEU A 284 11.91 10.82 -10.24
C LEU A 284 10.68 11.49 -9.59
N SER A 285 9.61 10.71 -9.40
CA SER A 285 8.37 11.20 -8.80
C SER A 285 8.56 11.60 -7.34
N GLY A 286 9.37 10.86 -6.58
CA GLY A 286 9.75 11.19 -5.22
C GLY A 286 10.44 12.54 -5.11
N VAL A 287 11.40 12.83 -6.01
CA VAL A 287 12.10 14.11 -6.05
C VAL A 287 11.15 15.26 -6.40
N ILE A 288 10.29 15.08 -7.40
CA ILE A 288 9.29 16.08 -7.79
C ILE A 288 8.30 16.35 -6.65
N ALA A 289 7.76 15.29 -6.02
CA ALA A 289 6.82 15.40 -4.91
C ALA A 289 7.47 16.06 -3.68
N ALA A 290 8.74 15.78 -3.38
CA ALA A 290 9.45 16.43 -2.29
C ALA A 290 9.57 17.95 -2.48
N LYS A 291 9.59 18.42 -3.74
CA LYS A 291 9.73 19.83 -4.08
C LYS A 291 8.39 20.55 -4.26
N TYR A 292 7.43 19.92 -4.91
CA TYR A 292 6.17 20.55 -5.34
C TYR A 292 4.92 20.00 -4.64
N GLY A 293 5.06 18.97 -3.80
CA GLY A 293 3.94 18.28 -3.16
C GLY A 293 2.99 17.65 -4.19
N GLU A 294 1.71 17.53 -3.81
CA GLU A 294 0.67 16.94 -4.64
C GLU A 294 0.44 17.66 -5.97
N LYS A 295 0.81 18.94 -6.07
CA LYS A 295 0.66 19.72 -7.30
C LYS A 295 1.52 19.18 -8.45
N GLY A 296 2.68 18.59 -8.13
CA GLY A 296 3.63 18.10 -9.12
C GLY A 296 4.12 19.18 -10.08
N LEU A 297 4.40 18.78 -11.33
CA LEU A 297 4.77 19.67 -12.41
C LEU A 297 3.54 20.09 -13.23
N PRO A 298 3.59 21.21 -13.97
CA PRO A 298 2.58 21.53 -14.98
C PRO A 298 2.37 20.37 -15.97
N GLU A 299 1.19 20.32 -16.58
CA GLU A 299 0.93 19.29 -17.59
C GLU A 299 1.92 19.41 -18.77
N HIS A 300 2.31 18.27 -19.32
CA HIS A 300 3.29 18.16 -20.43
C HIS A 300 4.72 18.60 -20.12
N THR A 301 5.09 18.87 -18.87
CA THR A 301 6.47 19.28 -18.53
C THR A 301 7.51 18.18 -18.81
N LEU A 302 7.24 16.92 -18.52
CA LEU A 302 8.21 15.85 -18.75
C LEU A 302 7.59 14.69 -19.53
N ASN A 303 8.05 14.49 -20.77
CA ASN A 303 7.56 13.45 -21.67
C ASN A 303 8.67 12.44 -21.94
N VAL A 304 8.52 11.20 -21.47
CA VAL A 304 9.54 10.16 -21.58
C VAL A 304 9.04 9.00 -22.41
N LYS A 305 9.74 8.71 -23.50
CA LYS A 305 9.48 7.56 -24.37
C LYS A 305 10.42 6.42 -24.01
N PHE A 306 9.88 5.22 -23.90
CA PHE A 306 10.62 4.00 -23.64
C PHE A 306 10.40 3.00 -24.76
N LYS A 307 11.45 2.25 -25.09
CA LYS A 307 11.40 1.13 -26.05
C LYS A 307 11.95 -0.13 -25.40
N GLY A 308 11.15 -1.19 -25.34
CA GLY A 308 11.56 -2.49 -24.80
C GLY A 308 10.55 -3.09 -23.81
N SER A 309 11.04 -3.88 -22.86
CA SER A 309 10.20 -4.58 -21.87
C SER A 309 10.44 -3.93 -20.51
N ALA A 310 9.44 -3.30 -19.91
CA ALA A 310 9.59 -2.64 -18.62
C ALA A 310 9.48 -3.64 -17.46
N GLY A 311 10.36 -3.51 -16.46
CA GLY A 311 10.30 -4.31 -15.25
C GLY A 311 9.07 -4.03 -14.38
N GLN A 312 8.98 -4.74 -13.26
CA GLN A 312 7.91 -4.53 -12.27
C GLN A 312 7.85 -3.08 -11.80
N SER A 313 6.64 -2.61 -11.49
CA SER A 313 6.39 -1.28 -10.93
C SER A 313 6.75 -0.11 -11.87
N PHE A 314 6.65 -0.31 -13.18
CA PHE A 314 6.84 0.77 -14.16
C PHE A 314 5.84 1.91 -13.95
N GLY A 315 6.34 3.14 -13.75
CA GLY A 315 5.52 4.30 -13.44
C GLY A 315 4.84 4.24 -12.07
N ALA A 316 5.40 3.49 -11.11
CA ALA A 316 4.90 3.50 -9.75
C ALA A 316 4.98 4.92 -9.15
N PHE A 317 3.90 5.34 -8.48
CA PHE A 317 3.76 6.66 -7.84
C PHE A 317 3.93 7.86 -8.80
N LEU A 318 3.74 7.68 -10.11
CA LEU A 318 3.97 8.74 -11.09
C LEU A 318 3.11 9.97 -10.79
N VAL A 319 3.76 11.13 -10.67
CA VAL A 319 3.19 12.42 -10.26
C VAL A 319 2.70 13.28 -11.45
N PRO A 320 1.90 14.34 -11.20
CA PRO A 320 1.42 15.22 -12.27
C PRO A 320 2.56 15.86 -13.07
N GLY A 321 2.32 16.01 -14.37
CA GLY A 321 3.26 16.60 -15.32
C GLY A 321 4.33 15.65 -15.87
N VAL A 322 4.35 14.39 -15.42
CA VAL A 322 5.19 13.33 -15.98
C VAL A 322 4.36 12.37 -16.84
N ASN A 323 4.75 12.23 -18.10
CA ASN A 323 4.07 11.41 -19.10
C ASN A 323 5.01 10.35 -19.64
N PHE A 324 4.68 9.08 -19.43
CA PHE A 324 5.42 7.94 -19.95
C PHE A 324 4.71 7.33 -21.16
N LYS A 325 5.47 7.04 -22.21
CA LYS A 325 5.01 6.28 -23.37
C LYS A 325 5.95 5.10 -23.62
N LEU A 326 5.45 3.89 -23.46
CA LEU A 326 6.19 2.65 -23.63
C LEU A 326 5.78 1.97 -24.94
N GLU A 327 6.71 1.92 -25.89
CA GLU A 327 6.62 1.08 -27.07
C GLU A 327 7.24 -0.29 -26.76
N GLY A 328 6.39 -1.27 -26.47
CA GLY A 328 6.79 -2.59 -25.99
C GLY A 328 5.79 -3.18 -25.01
N GLU A 329 6.26 -3.75 -23.91
CA GLU A 329 5.43 -4.43 -22.90
C GLU A 329 5.88 -4.08 -21.48
N ALA A 330 5.02 -4.28 -20.48
CA ALA A 330 5.34 -4.07 -19.08
C ALA A 330 5.00 -5.30 -18.23
N ASN A 331 5.77 -5.53 -17.17
CA ASN A 331 5.47 -6.56 -16.18
C ASN A 331 4.38 -6.08 -15.18
N ASP A 332 4.27 -6.76 -14.05
CA ASP A 332 3.29 -6.47 -13.01
C ASP A 332 3.44 -5.05 -12.42
N TYR A 333 2.36 -4.57 -11.79
CA TYR A 333 2.34 -3.35 -10.99
C TYR A 333 2.55 -2.04 -11.76
N LEU A 334 2.34 -2.03 -13.08
CA LEU A 334 2.37 -0.77 -13.84
C LEU A 334 1.39 0.24 -13.23
N GLY A 335 1.88 1.44 -12.97
CA GLY A 335 1.11 2.51 -12.33
C GLY A 335 0.67 2.18 -10.89
N LYS A 336 1.37 1.31 -10.18
CA LYS A 336 1.14 1.07 -8.75
C LYS A 336 1.16 2.39 -7.98
N GLY A 337 0.11 2.66 -7.21
CA GLY A 337 -0.06 3.92 -6.49
C GLY A 337 0.01 5.17 -7.37
N LEU A 338 -0.41 5.09 -8.65
CA LEU A 338 -0.39 6.23 -9.57
C LEU A 338 -1.03 7.46 -8.92
N SER A 339 -0.35 8.60 -9.02
CA SER A 339 -0.67 9.81 -8.27
C SER A 339 -0.69 11.06 -9.16
N GLY A 340 -1.14 10.91 -10.41
CA GLY A 340 -1.43 12.04 -11.31
C GLY A 340 -0.67 12.05 -12.63
N GLY A 341 0.34 11.19 -12.79
CA GLY A 341 1.04 11.03 -14.07
C GLY A 341 0.22 10.31 -15.13
N ARG A 342 0.71 10.32 -16.38
CA ARG A 342 0.11 9.60 -17.51
C ARG A 342 1.03 8.48 -17.98
N ILE A 343 0.48 7.28 -18.24
CA ILE A 343 1.21 6.15 -18.80
C ILE A 343 0.47 5.63 -20.04
N ALA A 344 1.16 5.52 -21.17
CA ALA A 344 0.64 4.90 -22.38
C ALA A 344 1.52 3.69 -22.76
N VAL A 345 0.91 2.53 -22.99
CA VAL A 345 1.60 1.32 -23.44
C VAL A 345 1.02 0.88 -24.77
N LEU A 346 1.90 0.62 -25.74
CA LEU A 346 1.54 0.21 -27.08
C LEU A 346 2.56 -0.78 -27.64
N PRO A 347 2.12 -1.72 -28.50
CA PRO A 347 3.04 -2.66 -29.11
C PRO A 347 4.01 -1.93 -30.05
N PRO A 348 5.19 -2.50 -30.31
CA PRO A 348 6.13 -1.96 -31.29
C PRO A 348 5.48 -1.71 -32.64
N VAL A 349 5.84 -0.61 -33.33
CA VAL A 349 5.18 -0.17 -34.58
C VAL A 349 5.18 -1.26 -35.67
N ARG A 350 6.18 -2.15 -35.67
CA ARG A 350 6.34 -3.24 -36.64
C ARG A 350 5.66 -4.55 -36.25
N SER A 351 4.87 -4.55 -35.17
CA SER A 351 4.13 -5.73 -34.73
C SER A 351 3.08 -6.14 -35.75
N ASN A 352 2.97 -7.44 -36.03
CA ASN A 352 2.05 -8.02 -37.00
C ASN A 352 0.87 -8.76 -36.35
N PHE A 353 0.74 -8.70 -35.03
CA PHE A 353 -0.38 -9.26 -34.27
C PHE A 353 -1.44 -8.20 -33.93
N GLU A 354 -2.65 -8.67 -33.61
CA GLU A 354 -3.76 -7.84 -33.11
C GLU A 354 -3.54 -7.56 -31.62
N ALA A 355 -3.41 -6.28 -31.25
CA ALA A 355 -3.04 -5.88 -29.90
C ALA A 355 -4.09 -6.33 -28.87
N GLU A 356 -5.37 -6.18 -29.19
CA GLU A 356 -6.52 -6.51 -28.35
C GLU A 356 -6.62 -8.02 -28.01
N LYS A 357 -5.89 -8.88 -28.73
CA LYS A 357 -5.84 -10.33 -28.48
C LYS A 357 -4.62 -10.77 -27.67
N ASN A 358 -3.67 -9.87 -27.40
CA ASN A 358 -2.38 -10.22 -26.81
C ASN A 358 -2.15 -9.48 -25.49
N THR A 359 -1.49 -10.16 -24.55
CA THR A 359 -1.07 -9.56 -23.28
C THR A 359 0.10 -8.61 -23.53
N ILE A 360 0.03 -7.42 -22.95
CA ILE A 360 1.07 -6.39 -23.04
C ILE A 360 1.45 -5.84 -21.66
N ALA A 361 0.64 -6.11 -20.64
CA ALA A 361 0.89 -5.72 -19.26
C ALA A 361 0.53 -6.85 -18.27
N GLY A 362 1.26 -6.93 -17.16
CA GLY A 362 1.09 -7.96 -16.13
C GLY A 362 -0.14 -7.78 -15.24
N ASN A 363 0.00 -8.14 -13.96
CA ASN A 363 -1.05 -8.19 -12.94
C ASN A 363 -1.01 -6.99 -12.00
N THR A 364 -2.10 -6.78 -11.28
CA THR A 364 -2.22 -5.79 -10.18
C THR A 364 -1.81 -4.37 -10.61
N LEU A 365 -2.14 -4.02 -11.85
CA LEU A 365 -1.95 -2.67 -12.37
C LEU A 365 -2.81 -1.67 -11.59
N LEU A 366 -2.31 -0.45 -11.46
CA LEU A 366 -3.01 0.65 -10.78
C LEU A 366 -3.40 0.35 -9.33
N TYR A 367 -2.65 -0.55 -8.67
CA TYR A 367 -2.94 -0.90 -7.28
C TYR A 367 -2.95 0.33 -6.39
N GLY A 368 -4.12 0.64 -5.82
CA GLY A 368 -4.27 1.79 -4.91
C GLY A 368 -4.04 3.15 -5.56
N ALA A 369 -4.12 3.26 -6.89
CA ALA A 369 -3.97 4.53 -7.60
C ALA A 369 -4.97 5.58 -7.10
N THR A 370 -4.53 6.82 -6.95
CA THR A 370 -5.34 7.93 -6.41
C THR A 370 -5.74 8.94 -7.47
N SER A 371 -4.92 9.11 -8.51
CA SER A 371 -5.20 9.98 -9.66
C SER A 371 -4.27 9.63 -10.83
N GLY A 372 -4.46 10.27 -11.99
CA GLY A 372 -3.65 10.02 -13.19
C GLY A 372 -4.35 9.16 -14.23
N GLU A 373 -3.66 8.89 -15.33
CA GLU A 373 -4.24 8.28 -16.54
C GLU A 373 -3.39 7.13 -17.09
N VAL A 374 -4.02 6.02 -17.45
CA VAL A 374 -3.35 4.87 -18.09
C VAL A 374 -4.08 4.43 -19.35
N TYR A 375 -3.33 4.25 -20.44
CA TYR A 375 -3.87 3.83 -21.73
C TYR A 375 -3.07 2.63 -22.26
N ILE A 376 -3.70 1.46 -22.39
CA ILE A 376 -3.02 0.20 -22.72
C ILE A 376 -3.64 -0.39 -23.99
N ASN A 377 -2.86 -0.35 -25.08
CA ASN A 377 -3.23 -0.95 -26.37
C ASN A 377 -2.83 -2.43 -26.34
N GLY A 378 -3.68 -3.23 -25.69
CA GLY A 378 -3.53 -4.66 -25.49
C GLY A 378 -4.20 -5.13 -24.20
N ARG A 379 -3.98 -6.40 -23.84
CA ARG A 379 -4.57 -7.02 -22.64
C ARG A 379 -3.67 -6.87 -21.42
N ALA A 380 -4.28 -6.63 -20.27
CA ALA A 380 -3.65 -6.72 -18.96
C ALA A 380 -4.02 -8.05 -18.26
N GLY A 381 -3.22 -8.44 -17.28
CA GLY A 381 -3.44 -9.61 -16.44
C GLY A 381 -4.56 -9.43 -15.40
N GLU A 382 -4.44 -10.18 -14.30
CA GLU A 382 -5.40 -10.21 -13.21
C GLU A 382 -5.34 -8.95 -12.35
N ARG A 383 -6.42 -8.67 -11.61
CA ARG A 383 -6.52 -7.57 -10.63
C ARG A 383 -6.20 -6.19 -11.19
N PHE A 384 -6.54 -5.98 -12.45
CA PHE A 384 -6.45 -4.66 -13.06
C PHE A 384 -7.28 -3.63 -12.27
N ALA A 385 -6.67 -2.50 -11.91
CA ALA A 385 -7.31 -1.43 -11.12
C ALA A 385 -7.82 -1.86 -9.74
N VAL A 386 -7.17 -2.87 -9.12
CA VAL A 386 -7.47 -3.26 -7.74
C VAL A 386 -7.24 -2.08 -6.78
N ARG A 387 -8.23 -1.77 -5.95
CA ARG A 387 -8.24 -0.59 -5.05
C ARG A 387 -8.03 0.76 -5.74
N ASN A 388 -8.29 0.88 -7.05
CA ASN A 388 -8.27 2.19 -7.70
C ASN A 388 -9.22 3.15 -6.97
N SER A 389 -8.70 4.31 -6.60
CA SER A 389 -9.39 5.32 -5.79
C SER A 389 -9.58 6.63 -6.54
N GLY A 390 -9.09 6.75 -7.79
CA GLY A 390 -9.29 7.98 -8.56
C GLY A 390 -8.60 8.06 -9.92
N ALA A 391 -7.80 7.08 -10.32
CA ALA A 391 -7.18 7.06 -11.64
C ALA A 391 -8.18 6.69 -12.74
N THR A 392 -7.88 7.17 -13.95
CA THR A 392 -8.58 6.86 -15.18
C THR A 392 -7.78 5.86 -16.00
N ALA A 393 -8.42 4.81 -16.52
CA ALA A 393 -7.73 3.81 -17.31
C ALA A 393 -8.55 3.31 -18.50
N VAL A 394 -7.90 3.07 -19.63
CA VAL A 394 -8.48 2.40 -20.80
C VAL A 394 -7.56 1.25 -21.22
N VAL A 395 -8.14 0.05 -21.38
CA VAL A 395 -7.43 -1.19 -21.69
C VAL A 395 -8.26 -2.06 -22.63
N GLU A 396 -7.63 -2.91 -23.44
CA GLU A 396 -8.30 -3.69 -24.49
C GLU A 396 -8.64 -5.14 -24.07
N GLY A 397 -8.45 -5.45 -22.79
CA GLY A 397 -8.90 -6.68 -22.17
C GLY A 397 -8.18 -6.89 -20.85
N VAL A 398 -8.80 -7.65 -19.94
CA VAL A 398 -8.30 -7.85 -18.58
C VAL A 398 -8.53 -9.29 -18.13
N GLY A 399 -7.70 -9.75 -17.18
CA GLY A 399 -7.89 -11.02 -16.48
C GLY A 399 -8.98 -10.97 -15.41
N ASP A 400 -8.94 -11.94 -14.49
CA ASP A 400 -9.88 -12.05 -13.37
C ASP A 400 -9.70 -10.89 -12.37
N HIS A 401 -10.75 -10.59 -11.59
CA HIS A 401 -10.73 -9.61 -10.50
C HIS A 401 -10.47 -8.15 -10.93
N CYS A 402 -10.82 -7.76 -12.16
CA CYS A 402 -10.74 -6.36 -12.57
C CYS A 402 -11.66 -5.48 -11.70
N CYS A 403 -11.16 -4.30 -11.32
CA CYS A 403 -11.82 -3.33 -10.43
C CYS A 403 -12.15 -3.86 -9.01
N GLU A 404 -11.46 -4.92 -8.56
CA GLU A 404 -11.63 -5.46 -7.21
C GLU A 404 -11.32 -4.37 -6.16
N TYR A 405 -12.22 -4.17 -5.19
CA TYR A 405 -12.10 -3.12 -4.15
C TYR A 405 -11.92 -1.68 -4.66
N MET A 406 -12.28 -1.37 -5.90
CA MET A 406 -12.22 -0.01 -6.44
C MET A 406 -13.20 0.92 -5.69
N THR A 407 -12.72 2.11 -5.32
CA THR A 407 -13.43 3.11 -4.51
C THR A 407 -13.60 4.45 -5.25
N GLY A 408 -12.98 4.61 -6.41
CA GLY A 408 -13.06 5.80 -7.24
C GLY A 408 -12.31 5.64 -8.55
N GLY A 409 -12.42 6.62 -9.44
CA GLY A 409 -11.78 6.57 -10.77
C GLY A 409 -12.67 5.97 -11.85
N ARG A 410 -12.14 5.93 -13.08
CA ARG A 410 -12.86 5.54 -14.31
C ARG A 410 -12.10 4.43 -15.00
N VAL A 411 -12.73 3.31 -15.30
CA VAL A 411 -12.07 2.18 -15.99
C VAL A 411 -12.86 1.80 -17.22
N VAL A 412 -12.22 1.77 -18.39
CA VAL A 412 -12.82 1.34 -19.65
C VAL A 412 -12.12 0.09 -20.14
N VAL A 413 -12.88 -0.97 -20.36
CA VAL A 413 -12.39 -2.23 -20.94
C VAL A 413 -13.01 -2.42 -22.32
N LEU A 414 -12.17 -2.30 -23.35
CA LEU A 414 -12.52 -2.41 -24.77
C LEU A 414 -12.44 -3.85 -25.28
N GLY A 415 -12.56 -4.85 -24.41
CA GLY A 415 -12.44 -6.24 -24.81
C GLY A 415 -12.84 -7.21 -23.71
N GLN A 416 -12.34 -8.43 -23.78
CA GLN A 416 -12.73 -9.51 -22.87
C GLN A 416 -12.30 -9.21 -21.42
N THR A 417 -13.19 -9.52 -20.48
CA THR A 417 -12.92 -9.50 -19.04
C THR A 417 -12.79 -10.92 -18.48
N GLY A 418 -12.04 -11.10 -17.40
CA GLY A 418 -12.07 -12.31 -16.59
C GLY A 418 -13.22 -12.31 -15.57
N ARG A 419 -13.23 -13.33 -14.72
CA ARG A 419 -14.25 -13.59 -13.69
C ARG A 419 -14.15 -12.62 -12.51
N ASN A 420 -15.22 -12.55 -11.73
CA ASN A 420 -15.28 -11.81 -10.46
C ASN A 420 -14.96 -10.32 -10.62
N PHE A 421 -15.35 -9.74 -11.76
CA PHE A 421 -15.22 -8.31 -12.03
C PHE A 421 -15.99 -7.51 -10.96
N ALA A 422 -15.41 -6.39 -10.50
CA ALA A 422 -15.99 -5.47 -9.53
C ALA A 422 -16.31 -6.04 -8.13
N ALA A 423 -15.71 -7.17 -7.74
CA ALA A 423 -15.86 -7.69 -6.38
C ALA A 423 -15.38 -6.66 -5.33
N GLY A 424 -16.23 -6.32 -4.36
CA GLY A 424 -15.94 -5.31 -3.35
C GLY A 424 -15.83 -3.87 -3.89
N MET A 425 -16.18 -3.62 -5.16
CA MET A 425 -16.17 -2.28 -5.74
C MET A 425 -17.25 -1.43 -5.07
N SER A 426 -16.82 -0.34 -4.43
CA SER A 426 -17.68 0.52 -3.60
C SER A 426 -17.73 1.97 -4.06
N GLY A 427 -16.89 2.36 -5.03
CA GLY A 427 -17.02 3.65 -5.72
C GLY A 427 -16.34 3.67 -7.09
N GLY A 428 -16.59 4.73 -7.86
CA GLY A 428 -16.11 4.88 -9.24
C GLY A 428 -17.08 4.31 -10.28
N VAL A 429 -16.68 4.37 -11.55
CA VAL A 429 -17.48 3.90 -12.71
C VAL A 429 -16.59 3.07 -13.62
N ALA A 430 -17.09 1.92 -14.06
CA ALA A 430 -16.46 1.14 -15.12
C ALA A 430 -17.37 1.00 -16.34
N TYR A 431 -16.75 0.93 -17.52
CA TYR A 431 -17.40 0.71 -18.80
C TYR A 431 -16.80 -0.52 -19.46
N VAL A 432 -17.63 -1.49 -19.82
CA VAL A 432 -17.18 -2.73 -20.43
C VAL A 432 -17.87 -2.93 -21.77
N TRP A 433 -17.08 -3.14 -22.82
CA TRP A 433 -17.63 -3.50 -24.12
C TRP A 433 -18.14 -4.95 -24.10
N ASN A 434 -19.46 -5.12 -23.97
CA ASN A 434 -20.11 -6.42 -23.85
C ASN A 434 -20.45 -7.02 -25.22
N ARG A 435 -19.42 -7.30 -26.01
CA ARG A 435 -19.57 -7.80 -27.40
C ARG A 435 -20.43 -9.07 -27.49
N ASP A 436 -20.23 -9.99 -26.54
CA ASP A 436 -20.82 -11.33 -26.58
C ASP A 436 -22.12 -11.43 -25.75
N GLY A 437 -22.56 -10.31 -25.14
CA GLY A 437 -23.82 -10.23 -24.40
C GLY A 437 -23.87 -11.00 -23.08
N ASN A 438 -22.72 -11.45 -22.55
CA ASN A 438 -22.62 -12.36 -21.41
C ASN A 438 -21.78 -11.81 -20.24
N PHE A 439 -21.50 -10.51 -20.21
CA PHE A 439 -20.68 -9.88 -19.18
C PHE A 439 -21.22 -10.07 -17.75
N ASP A 440 -22.54 -10.18 -17.59
CA ASP A 440 -23.20 -10.44 -16.30
C ASP A 440 -22.71 -11.72 -15.62
N TYR A 441 -22.34 -12.75 -16.40
CA TYR A 441 -21.74 -13.99 -15.87
C TYR A 441 -20.37 -13.77 -15.22
N PHE A 442 -19.62 -12.78 -15.68
CA PHE A 442 -18.27 -12.47 -15.20
C PHE A 442 -18.25 -11.43 -14.08
N CYS A 443 -19.35 -10.72 -13.87
CA CYS A 443 -19.47 -9.64 -12.89
C CYS A 443 -19.93 -10.16 -11.52
N ASN A 444 -19.24 -9.75 -10.47
CA ASN A 444 -19.70 -9.96 -9.11
C ASN A 444 -20.76 -8.91 -8.75
N MET A 445 -22.01 -9.34 -8.62
CA MET A 445 -23.18 -8.47 -8.42
C MET A 445 -23.47 -8.13 -6.95
N GLU A 446 -22.57 -8.44 -6.00
CA GLU A 446 -22.83 -8.22 -4.56
C GLU A 446 -23.01 -6.74 -4.20
N MET A 447 -22.21 -5.85 -4.80
CA MET A 447 -22.18 -4.42 -4.46
C MET A 447 -22.45 -3.48 -5.63
N VAL A 448 -22.54 -4.01 -6.84
CA VAL A 448 -22.69 -3.23 -8.08
C VAL A 448 -23.96 -3.59 -8.84
N GLU A 449 -24.38 -2.67 -9.69
CA GLU A 449 -25.43 -2.89 -10.67
C GLU A 449 -24.87 -2.67 -12.08
N LEU A 450 -25.51 -3.33 -13.05
CA LEU A 450 -25.21 -3.22 -14.47
C LEU A 450 -26.34 -2.44 -15.15
N SER A 451 -25.98 -1.46 -15.97
CA SER A 451 -26.94 -0.71 -16.77
C SER A 451 -26.41 -0.40 -18.16
N LEU A 452 -27.32 -0.20 -19.12
CA LEU A 452 -26.97 0.42 -20.38
C LEU A 452 -26.61 1.90 -20.16
N ILE A 453 -25.82 2.47 -21.06
CA ILE A 453 -25.44 3.88 -21.00
C ILE A 453 -26.54 4.72 -21.66
N GLU A 454 -27.55 5.11 -20.89
CA GLU A 454 -28.66 5.93 -21.40
C GLU A 454 -28.35 7.43 -21.31
N GLU A 455 -27.66 7.86 -20.25
CA GLU A 455 -27.36 9.27 -20.04
C GLU A 455 -26.32 9.80 -21.04
N ALA A 456 -26.64 10.93 -21.68
CA ALA A 456 -25.75 11.58 -22.65
C ALA A 456 -24.40 12.02 -22.04
N SER A 457 -24.37 12.35 -20.75
CA SER A 457 -23.16 12.68 -19.99
C SER A 457 -22.16 11.52 -19.99
N TYR A 458 -22.60 10.32 -19.61
CA TYR A 458 -21.77 9.12 -19.59
C TYR A 458 -21.39 8.65 -21.00
N ARG A 459 -22.28 8.77 -22.00
CA ARG A 459 -21.91 8.49 -23.40
C ARG A 459 -20.78 9.41 -23.89
N LYS A 460 -20.84 10.70 -23.55
CA LYS A 460 -19.81 11.67 -23.90
C LYS A 460 -18.49 11.41 -23.16
N GLU A 461 -18.56 11.06 -21.87
CA GLU A 461 -17.38 10.68 -21.08
C GLU A 461 -16.69 9.46 -21.70
N LEU A 462 -17.43 8.38 -21.96
CA LEU A 462 -16.88 7.17 -22.57
C LEU A 462 -16.26 7.43 -23.95
N HIS A 463 -16.94 8.19 -24.80
CA HIS A 463 -16.39 8.60 -26.11
C HIS A 463 -15.05 9.33 -25.94
N GLU A 464 -14.95 10.26 -24.99
CA GLU A 464 -13.71 11.00 -24.73
C GLU A 464 -12.59 10.09 -24.21
N LEU A 465 -12.90 9.15 -23.31
CA LEU A 465 -11.93 8.18 -22.80
C LEU A 465 -11.34 7.32 -23.94
N ILE A 466 -12.19 6.84 -24.84
CA ILE A 466 -11.76 6.06 -26.02
C ILE A 466 -10.97 6.93 -27.00
N ARG A 467 -11.35 8.20 -27.17
CA ARG A 467 -10.61 9.18 -28.00
C ARG A 467 -9.20 9.42 -27.45
N GLN A 468 -9.06 9.60 -26.13
CA GLN A 468 -7.76 9.76 -25.49
C GLN A 468 -6.92 8.48 -25.61
N HIS A 469 -7.54 7.30 -25.45
CA HIS A 469 -6.87 6.02 -25.70
C HIS A 469 -6.29 5.95 -27.11
N TYR A 470 -7.08 6.29 -28.14
CA TYR A 470 -6.59 6.38 -29.52
C TYR A 470 -5.45 7.40 -29.68
N LEU A 471 -5.60 8.59 -29.09
CA LEU A 471 -4.59 9.66 -29.16
C LEU A 471 -3.22 9.20 -28.64
N TYR A 472 -3.19 8.55 -27.46
CA TYR A 472 -1.94 8.20 -26.82
C TYR A 472 -1.32 6.90 -27.34
N THR A 473 -2.15 5.94 -27.76
CA THR A 473 -1.69 4.59 -28.13
C THR A 473 -1.74 4.26 -29.62
N GLY A 474 -2.49 5.04 -30.42
CA GLY A 474 -2.74 4.72 -31.83
C GLY A 474 -3.57 3.46 -32.04
N SER A 475 -4.33 3.01 -31.04
CA SER A 475 -5.10 1.76 -31.10
C SER A 475 -6.04 1.71 -32.30
N LYS A 476 -5.92 0.64 -33.09
CA LYS A 476 -6.81 0.39 -34.23
C LYS A 476 -8.23 0.12 -33.77
N LEU A 477 -8.40 -0.64 -32.69
CA LEU A 477 -9.71 -0.97 -32.13
C LEU A 477 -10.44 0.29 -31.67
N ALA A 478 -9.77 1.16 -30.92
CA ALA A 478 -10.34 2.43 -30.47
C ALA A 478 -10.77 3.30 -31.67
N ARG A 479 -9.93 3.36 -32.72
CA ARG A 479 -10.30 4.06 -33.97
C ARG A 479 -11.57 3.48 -34.61
N THR A 480 -11.66 2.15 -34.76
CA THR A 480 -12.85 1.49 -35.32
C THR A 480 -14.10 1.79 -34.49
N MET A 481 -13.98 1.81 -33.16
CA MET A 481 -15.10 2.16 -32.29
C MET A 481 -15.55 3.61 -32.46
N LEU A 482 -14.61 4.54 -32.63
CA LEU A 482 -14.90 5.97 -32.84
C LEU A 482 -15.52 6.23 -34.23
N ASP A 483 -15.05 5.52 -35.26
CA ASP A 483 -15.55 5.66 -36.63
C ASP A 483 -17.02 5.19 -36.78
N ASP A 484 -17.46 4.23 -35.96
CA ASP A 484 -18.85 3.71 -35.92
C ASP A 484 -19.48 3.83 -34.51
N TRP A 485 -19.28 4.99 -33.88
CA TRP A 485 -19.65 5.20 -32.48
C TRP A 485 -21.10 4.84 -32.10
N PRO A 486 -22.14 5.20 -32.88
CA PRO A 486 -23.52 4.87 -32.52
C PRO A 486 -23.73 3.37 -32.31
N ARG A 487 -23.10 2.53 -33.13
CA ARG A 487 -23.19 1.07 -33.01
C ARG A 487 -22.49 0.54 -31.76
N TYR A 488 -21.30 1.05 -31.46
CA TYR A 488 -20.51 0.55 -30.33
C TYR A 488 -21.01 1.07 -28.99
N ALA A 489 -21.48 2.32 -28.92
CA ALA A 489 -22.00 2.93 -27.69
C ALA A 489 -23.11 2.09 -27.04
N ASP A 490 -23.99 1.51 -27.85
CA ASP A 490 -25.12 0.69 -27.36
C ASP A 490 -24.69 -0.72 -26.89
N GLN A 491 -23.44 -1.12 -27.10
CA GLN A 491 -22.88 -2.41 -26.65
C GLN A 491 -22.12 -2.29 -25.33
N PHE A 492 -21.91 -1.08 -24.81
CA PHE A 492 -21.24 -0.91 -23.54
C PHE A 492 -22.20 -1.08 -22.37
N ILE A 493 -21.71 -1.78 -21.35
CA ILE A 493 -22.34 -1.90 -20.06
C ILE A 493 -21.62 -0.96 -19.08
N GLN A 494 -22.39 -0.17 -18.36
CA GLN A 494 -21.94 0.61 -17.24
C GLN A 494 -22.01 -0.24 -15.97
N VAL A 495 -20.95 -0.22 -15.18
CA VAL A 495 -20.87 -0.87 -13.86
C VAL A 495 -20.73 0.22 -12.81
N VAL A 496 -21.70 0.31 -11.89
CA VAL A 496 -21.72 1.32 -10.83
C VAL A 496 -22.06 0.68 -9.49
N PRO A 497 -21.35 1.01 -8.39
CA PRO A 497 -21.71 0.53 -7.07
C PRO A 497 -23.04 1.13 -6.58
N ILE A 498 -23.88 0.29 -5.97
CA ILE A 498 -25.25 0.65 -5.58
C ILE A 498 -25.24 1.79 -4.54
N GLU A 499 -24.39 1.71 -3.51
CA GLU A 499 -24.28 2.77 -2.51
C GLU A 499 -23.73 4.07 -3.11
N TYR A 500 -22.76 3.97 -4.02
CA TYR A 500 -22.18 5.13 -4.69
C TYR A 500 -23.20 5.87 -5.56
N LYS A 501 -24.01 5.13 -6.33
CA LYS A 501 -25.08 5.71 -7.13
C LYS A 501 -26.09 6.48 -6.29
N LYS A 502 -26.47 5.95 -5.12
CA LYS A 502 -27.36 6.64 -4.17
C LYS A 502 -26.77 7.96 -3.70
N VAL A 503 -25.49 7.97 -3.32
CA VAL A 503 -24.79 9.20 -2.91
C VAL A 503 -24.78 10.23 -4.05
N LEU A 504 -24.46 9.82 -5.28
CA LEU A 504 -24.47 10.73 -6.43
C LEU A 504 -25.86 11.34 -6.70
N GLN A 505 -26.92 10.54 -6.57
CA GLN A 505 -28.29 11.01 -6.74
C GLN A 505 -28.69 11.99 -5.62
N GLU A 506 -28.32 11.72 -4.37
CA GLU A 506 -28.54 12.61 -3.23
C GLU A 506 -27.81 13.95 -3.42
N GLU A 507 -26.55 13.93 -3.85
CA GLU A 507 -25.78 15.15 -4.15
C GLU A 507 -26.39 15.97 -5.29
N GLN A 508 -26.85 15.32 -6.37
CA GLN A 508 -27.53 15.99 -7.48
C GLN A 508 -28.83 16.64 -7.02
N MET A 509 -29.62 15.95 -6.20
CA MET A 509 -30.85 16.50 -5.62
C MET A 509 -30.57 17.69 -4.70
N GLN A 510 -29.53 17.62 -3.87
CA GLN A 510 -29.11 18.76 -3.03
C GLN A 510 -28.68 19.96 -3.86
N LYS A 511 -27.87 19.76 -4.91
CA LYS A 511 -27.47 20.84 -5.83
C LYS A 511 -28.67 21.47 -6.53
N LEU A 512 -29.65 20.66 -6.94
CA LEU A 512 -30.88 21.15 -7.55
C LEU A 512 -31.70 21.97 -6.55
N GLN A 513 -31.84 21.50 -5.31
CA GLN A 513 -32.52 22.23 -4.23
C GLN A 513 -31.83 23.56 -3.91
N GLN A 514 -30.50 23.59 -3.86
CA GLN A 514 -29.73 24.83 -3.68
C GLN A 514 -29.99 25.81 -4.82
N LYS A 515 -29.93 25.37 -6.08
CA LYS A 515 -30.24 26.23 -7.23
C LYS A 515 -31.67 26.79 -7.18
N ILE A 516 -32.65 25.97 -6.80
CA ILE A 516 -34.03 26.42 -6.63
C ILE A 516 -34.14 27.46 -5.52
N ALA A 517 -33.46 27.26 -4.39
CA ALA A 517 -33.46 28.19 -3.27
C ALA A 517 -32.75 29.52 -3.59
N GLU A 518 -31.67 29.49 -4.38
CA GLU A 518 -30.99 30.69 -4.89
C GLU A 518 -31.90 31.46 -5.85
N MET A 519 -32.53 30.77 -6.81
CA MET A 519 -33.50 31.41 -7.71
C MET A 519 -34.68 32.03 -6.95
N GLN A 520 -35.17 31.41 -5.87
CA GLN A 520 -36.26 31.96 -5.06
C GLN A 520 -35.85 33.16 -4.19
N ARG A 521 -34.55 33.43 -4.01
CA ARG A 521 -34.05 34.62 -3.31
C ARG A 521 -33.83 35.82 -4.24
N ASP A 522 -33.70 35.57 -5.54
CA ASP A 522 -33.50 36.60 -6.58
C ASP A 522 -34.83 37.14 -7.16
N TYR A 523 -35.97 36.57 -6.75
CA TYR A 523 -37.33 37.09 -6.94
C TYR A 523 -37.85 37.68 -5.63
#